data_AF-A0A6I3M6I5-F1
#
_entry.id   AF-A0A6I3M6I5-F1
#
_cell.length_a   1.000
_cell.length_b   1.000
_cell.length_c   1.000
_cell.angle_alpha   90.00
_cell.angle_beta   90.00
_cell.angle_gamma   90.00
#
_symmetry.space_group_name_H-M   'P 1'
#
loop_
_entity.id
_entity.type
_entity.pdbx_description
1 polymer ?
#
loop_
_entity_poly.entity_id
_entity_poly.type
_entity_poly.pdbx_seq_one_letter_code
_entity_poly.pdbx_strand_id
1 'polypeptide(L)'
;MLTVAESVGEIMGAIAQLRSAATVEGDRARRRSAEHLGARFDGITTAEDLRDAVRDGLRFYDGGMGSFQDADTSPVAAAIARLGESLRRAI
;
A
#
# COMPACT_ATOMS: atom_id res chain seq x y z
N MET A 1 5.47 -17.72 7.72
CA MET A 1 6.20 -16.75 6.88
C MET A 1 5.66 -16.92 5.48
N LEU A 2 5.04 -15.89 4.91
CA LEU A 2 4.51 -15.95 3.55
C LEU A 2 5.68 -16.03 2.56
N THR A 3 5.48 -16.73 1.46
CA THR A 3 6.39 -16.67 0.31
C THR A 3 6.36 -15.27 -0.32
N VAL A 4 7.36 -14.95 -1.15
CA VAL A 4 7.40 -13.67 -1.88
C VAL A 4 6.11 -13.47 -2.70
N ALA A 5 5.66 -14.52 -3.40
CA ALA A 5 4.46 -14.46 -4.24
C ALA A 5 3.18 -14.21 -3.42
N GLU A 6 3.03 -14.87 -2.27
CA GLU A 6 1.90 -14.66 -1.37
C GLU A 6 1.90 -13.23 -0.79
N SER A 7 3.05 -12.74 -0.34
CA SER A 7 3.20 -11.38 0.19
C SER A 7 2.87 -10.32 -0.88
N VAL A 8 3.39 -10.47 -2.10
CA VAL A 8 3.09 -9.56 -3.21
C VAL A 8 1.60 -9.59 -3.56
N GLY A 9 0.98 -10.78 -3.59
CA GLY A 9 -0.45 -10.93 -3.84
C GLY A 9 -1.33 -10.24 -2.80
N GLU A 10 -1.03 -10.43 -1.51
CA GLU A 10 -1.76 -9.76 -0.43
C GLU A 10 -1.61 -8.23 -0.51
N ILE A 11 -0.39 -7.73 -0.72
CA ILE A 11 -0.11 -6.29 -0.84
C ILE A 11 -0.82 -5.69 -2.05
N MET A 12 -0.75 -6.33 -3.22
CA MET A 12 -1.44 -5.88 -4.43
C MET A 12 -2.96 -5.86 -4.25
N GLY A 13 -3.51 -6.84 -3.52
CA GLY A 13 -4.92 -6.85 -3.13
C GLY A 13 -5.29 -5.66 -2.24
N ALA A 14 -4.46 -5.32 -1.26
CA ALA A 14 -4.66 -4.16 -0.39
C ALA A 14 -4.52 -2.83 -1.14
N ILE A 15 -3.56 -2.71 -2.06
CA ILE A 15 -3.39 -1.55 -2.96
C ILE A 15 -4.63 -1.35 -3.84
N ALA A 16 -5.18 -2.43 -4.40
CA ALA A 16 -6.39 -2.36 -5.23
C ALA A 16 -7.61 -1.87 -4.42
N GLN A 17 -7.75 -2.34 -3.17
CA GLN A 17 -8.79 -1.86 -2.26
C GLN A 17 -8.63 -0.38 -1.93
N LEU A 18 -7.41 0.07 -1.63
CA LEU A 18 -7.09 1.48 -1.40
C LEU A 18 -7.44 2.34 -2.61
N ARG A 19 -7.04 1.92 -3.82
CA ARG A 19 -7.35 2.65 -5.05
C ARG A 19 -8.86 2.77 -5.27
N SER A 20 -9.61 1.68 -5.03
CA SER A 20 -11.06 1.67 -5.15
C SER A 20 -11.72 2.64 -4.17
N ALA A 21 -11.36 2.55 -2.88
CA ALA A 21 -11.90 3.43 -1.85
C ALA A 21 -11.58 4.91 -2.13
N ALA A 22 -10.32 5.21 -2.49
CA ALA A 22 -9.90 6.56 -2.85
C ALA A 22 -10.64 7.09 -4.09
N THR A 23 -11.00 6.23 -5.05
CA THR A 23 -11.77 6.64 -6.23
C THR A 23 -13.20 7.02 -5.86
N VAL A 24 -13.86 6.21 -5.01
CA VAL A 24 -15.23 6.47 -4.53
C VAL A 24 -15.29 7.79 -3.75
N GLU A 25 -14.31 8.04 -2.88
CA GLU A 25 -14.24 9.25 -2.06
C GLU A 25 -13.74 10.50 -2.82
N GLY A 26 -13.39 10.37 -4.10
CA GLY A 26 -12.82 11.47 -4.88
C GLY A 26 -11.40 11.87 -4.44
N ASP A 27 -10.72 11.00 -3.70
CA ASP A 27 -9.43 11.24 -3.09
C ASP A 27 -8.27 11.05 -4.08
N ARG A 28 -7.95 12.12 -4.79
CA ARG A 28 -6.93 12.07 -5.84
C ARG A 28 -5.52 11.79 -5.29
N ALA A 29 -5.23 12.24 -4.07
CA ALA A 29 -3.91 12.07 -3.48
C ALA A 29 -3.66 10.59 -3.16
N ARG A 30 -4.57 9.97 -2.39
CA ARG A 30 -4.46 8.55 -2.00
C ARG A 30 -4.66 7.61 -3.18
N ARG A 31 -5.45 7.98 -4.19
CA ARG A 31 -5.52 7.25 -5.46
C ARG A 31 -4.17 7.21 -6.17
N ARG A 32 -3.47 8.34 -6.27
CA ARG A 32 -2.14 8.42 -6.90
C ARG A 32 -1.10 7.62 -6.10
N SER A 33 -1.15 7.68 -4.77
CA SER A 33 -0.28 6.84 -3.92
C SER A 33 -0.50 5.36 -4.17
N ALA A 34 -1.77 4.91 -4.29
CA ALA A 34 -2.09 3.52 -4.62
C ALA A 34 -1.59 3.11 -6.03
N GLU A 35 -1.71 3.99 -7.03
CA GLU A 35 -1.17 3.74 -8.38
C GLU A 35 0.35 3.59 -8.38
N HIS A 36 1.05 4.48 -7.66
CA HIS A 36 2.50 4.41 -7.50
C HIS A 36 2.95 3.11 -6.82
N LEU A 37 2.29 2.74 -5.72
CA LEU A 37 2.57 1.49 -5.02
C LEU A 37 2.30 0.27 -5.92
N GLY A 38 1.18 0.28 -6.66
CA GLY A 38 0.87 -0.80 -7.59
C GLY A 38 1.98 -1.04 -8.61
N ALA A 39 2.56 0.04 -9.16
CA ALA A 39 3.70 -0.06 -10.07
C ALA A 39 4.98 -0.55 -9.37
N ARG A 40 5.19 -0.22 -8.09
CA ARG A 40 6.38 -0.65 -7.34
C ARG A 40 6.38 -2.14 -7.03
N PHE A 41 5.20 -2.72 -6.81
CA PHE A 41 5.02 -4.15 -6.49
C PHE A 41 4.80 -5.05 -7.71
N ASP A 42 4.52 -4.45 -8.88
CA ASP A 42 4.37 -5.19 -10.12
C ASP A 42 5.67 -5.93 -10.51
N GLY A 43 5.54 -7.20 -10.88
CA GLY A 43 6.67 -8.02 -11.33
C GLY A 43 7.70 -8.41 -10.25
N ILE A 44 7.49 -8.11 -8.97
CA ILE A 44 8.39 -8.55 -7.89
C ILE A 44 8.39 -10.08 -7.77
N THR A 45 9.58 -10.67 -7.84
CA THR A 45 9.77 -12.12 -7.71
C THR A 45 10.82 -12.51 -6.67
N THR A 46 11.60 -11.55 -6.16
CA THR A 46 12.66 -11.82 -5.19
C THR A 46 12.35 -11.23 -3.81
N ALA A 47 12.94 -11.81 -2.77
CA ALA A 47 12.78 -11.33 -1.40
C ALA A 47 13.48 -9.98 -1.15
N GLU A 48 14.54 -9.67 -1.92
CA GLU A 48 15.24 -8.40 -1.82
C GLU A 48 14.40 -7.26 -2.39
N ASP A 49 13.85 -7.45 -3.60
CA ASP A 49 12.95 -6.48 -4.24
C ASP A 49 11.70 -6.24 -3.40
N LEU A 50 11.15 -7.29 -2.78
CA LEU A 50 10.02 -7.19 -1.86
C LEU A 50 10.36 -6.31 -0.66
N ARG A 51 11.51 -6.52 0.00
CA ARG A 51 11.91 -5.71 1.16
C ARG A 51 12.11 -4.25 0.79
N ASP A 52 12.71 -3.98 -0.36
CA ASP A 52 12.92 -2.61 -0.82
C ASP A 52 11.59 -1.91 -1.12
N ALA A 53 10.68 -2.57 -1.83
CA ALA A 53 9.33 -2.07 -2.10
C ALA A 53 8.52 -1.83 -0.82
N VAL A 54 8.61 -2.75 0.16
CA VAL A 54 7.92 -2.60 1.44
C VAL A 54 8.44 -1.39 2.22
N ARG A 55 9.75 -1.20 2.28
CA ARG A 55 10.35 -0.04 2.95
C ARG A 55 9.90 1.27 2.33
N ASP A 56 9.88 1.34 1.00
CA ASP A 56 9.40 2.53 0.31
C ASP A 56 7.90 2.76 0.55
N GLY A 57 7.10 1.70 0.55
CA GLY A 57 5.67 1.77 0.87
C GLY A 57 5.38 2.22 2.31
N LEU A 58 6.21 1.83 3.28
CA LEU A 58 6.05 2.25 4.67
C LEU A 58 6.30 3.75 4.87
N ARG A 59 7.07 4.42 3.99
CA ARG A 59 7.30 5.87 4.08
C ARG A 59 6.03 6.70 3.93
N PHE A 60 5.00 6.16 3.28
CA PHE A 60 3.69 6.82 3.18
C PHE A 60 3.00 6.96 4.55
N TYR A 61 3.44 6.22 5.57
CA TYR A 61 2.93 6.33 6.95
C TYR A 61 3.74 7.31 7.81
N ASP A 62 4.90 7.77 7.34
CA ASP A 62 5.81 8.65 8.09
C ASP A 62 5.50 10.15 7.88
N GLY A 63 4.57 10.49 6.98
CA GLY A 63 4.07 11.86 6.74
C GLY A 63 4.43 12.43 5.36
N GLY A 64 3.85 13.59 5.02
CA GLY A 64 4.04 14.28 3.72
C GLY A 64 2.76 14.41 2.86
N MET A 65 2.88 15.01 1.67
CA MET A 65 1.76 15.21 0.75
C MET A 65 1.34 13.87 0.10
N GLY A 66 0.10 13.44 0.33
CA GLY A 66 -0.38 12.11 -0.10
C GLY A 66 0.04 10.96 0.83
N SER A 67 0.51 11.31 2.04
CA SER A 67 0.70 10.36 3.14
C SER A 67 -0.63 9.84 3.66
N PHE A 68 -0.54 8.82 4.49
CA PHE A 68 -1.67 8.14 5.13
C PHE A 68 -1.93 8.62 6.56
N GLN A 69 -1.13 9.58 7.05
CA GLN A 69 -1.14 10.04 8.43
C GLN A 69 -2.40 10.85 8.79
N ASP A 70 -3.00 11.52 7.81
CA ASP A 70 -4.22 12.33 7.96
C ASP A 70 -5.51 11.52 7.76
N ALA A 71 -5.41 10.22 7.51
CA ALA A 71 -6.54 9.40 7.07
C ALA A 71 -7.43 8.87 8.21
N ASP A 72 -7.11 9.11 9.48
CA ASP A 72 -7.75 8.49 10.66
C ASP A 72 -9.29 8.62 10.77
N THR A 73 -9.91 9.50 9.98
CA THR A 73 -11.37 9.72 9.98
C THR A 73 -12.04 9.48 8.62
N SER A 74 -11.28 9.09 7.60
CA SER A 74 -11.78 8.92 6.23
C SER A 74 -12.34 7.50 6.00
N PRO A 75 -13.35 7.31 5.12
CA PRO A 75 -13.77 5.97 4.68
C PRO A 75 -12.63 5.13 4.07
N VAL A 76 -11.54 5.79 3.64
CA VAL A 76 -10.33 5.15 3.11
C VAL A 76 -9.41 4.60 4.22
N ALA A 77 -9.62 4.96 5.49
CA ALA A 77 -8.79 4.58 6.63
C ALA A 77 -8.62 3.07 6.78
N ALA A 78 -9.71 2.31 6.62
CA ALA A 78 -9.67 0.86 6.73
C ALA A 78 -8.78 0.21 5.64
N ALA A 79 -8.80 0.75 4.42
CA ALA A 79 -7.95 0.26 3.33
C ALA A 79 -6.47 0.60 3.57
N ILE A 80 -6.20 1.78 4.11
CA ILE A 80 -4.86 2.22 4.52
C ILE A 80 -4.31 1.35 5.65
N ALA A 81 -5.12 1.06 6.67
CA ALA A 81 -4.73 0.21 7.79
C ALA A 81 -4.39 -1.20 7.30
N ARG A 82 -5.25 -1.79 6.44
CA ARG A 82 -5.03 -3.10 5.84
C ARG A 82 -3.73 -3.16 5.02
N LEU A 83 -3.47 -2.14 4.19
CA LEU A 83 -2.22 -2.06 3.45
C LEU A 83 -1.00 -2.01 4.39
N GLY A 84 -1.09 -1.24 5.48
CA GLY A 84 -0.01 -1.11 6.44
C GLY A 84 0.26 -2.40 7.20
N GLU A 85 -0.77 -3.21 7.45
CA GLU A 85 -0.62 -4.54 8.03
C GLU A 85 0.05 -5.50 7.05
N SER A 86 -0.40 -5.55 5.79
CA SER A 86 0.18 -6.40 4.75
C SER A 86 1.67 -6.08 4.52
N LEU A 87 2.04 -4.80 4.49
CA LEU A 87 3.43 -4.36 4.37
C LEU A 87 4.29 -4.85 5.55
N ARG A 88 3.80 -4.68 6.79
CA ARG A 88 4.54 -5.10 7.99
C ARG A 88 4.68 -6.62 8.12
N ARG A 89 3.71 -7.39 7.62
CA ARG A 89 3.75 -8.86 7.64
C ARG A 89 4.71 -9.46 6.61
N ALA A 90 5.08 -8.70 5.58
CA ALA A 90 5.92 -9.17 4.48
C ALA A 90 7.43 -9.15 4.79
N ILE A 91 7.87 -8.51 5.88
CA ILE A 91 9.28 -8.35 6.25
C ILE A 91 9.59 -8.76 7.69
#